data_AF-A0A7Y3CSI4-F1
#
_entry.id   AF-A0A7Y3CSI4-F1
#
_cell.length_a   1.000
_cell.length_b   1.000
_cell.length_c   1.000
_cell.angle_alpha   90.00
_cell.angle_beta   90.00
_cell.angle_gamma   90.00
#
_symmetry.space_group_name_H-M   'P 1'
#
loop_
_entity.id
_entity.type
_entity.pdbx_description
1 polymer ?
#
loop_
_entity_poly.entity_id
_entity_poly.type
_entity_poly.pdbx_seq_one_letter_code
_entity_poly.pdbx_strand_id
1 'polypeptide(L)'
;MGVRLDNAKALYMEGIRDGKFVEAINRYAGDRYVQHSTPVRDGKEGFIEFFADFVQRNPDRDIEIIRGFEDGRYVFLHALQTLNGGESRWVTADIFDTDDEGRMIEHWDIIQEAVDETVSGHTQVDGPTEPTDLEKTEENKALVSRFATDVLVNGQIDKSTNYI
;
A
#
# COMPACT_ATOMS: atom_id res chain seq x y z
N MET A 1 12.83 6.92 10.89
CA MET A 1 11.52 6.57 10.32
C MET A 1 10.51 7.60 10.81
N GLY A 2 9.60 8.04 9.96
CA GLY A 2 8.61 9.05 10.31
C GLY A 2 7.38 8.41 10.95
N VAL A 3 6.66 9.20 11.74
CA VAL A 3 5.46 8.76 12.47
C VAL A 3 4.36 8.25 11.53
N ARG A 4 4.34 8.74 10.28
CA ARG A 4 3.32 8.39 9.28
C ARG A 4 3.48 6.95 8.80
N LEU A 5 4.68 6.58 8.41
CA LEU A 5 5.02 5.23 7.99
C LEU A 5 4.92 4.25 9.15
N ASP A 6 5.31 4.66 10.35
CA ASP A 6 5.16 3.85 11.55
C ASP A 6 3.69 3.56 11.84
N ASN A 7 2.80 4.56 11.75
CA ASN A 7 1.36 4.37 11.92
C ASN A 7 0.77 3.46 10.83
N ALA A 8 1.16 3.62 9.56
CA ALA A 8 0.68 2.78 8.48
C ALA A 8 1.13 1.31 8.64
N LYS A 9 2.40 1.09 9.00
CA LYS A 9 2.92 -0.25 9.33
C LYS A 9 2.18 -0.84 10.54
N ALA A 10 1.90 -0.04 11.56
CA ALA A 10 1.17 -0.49 12.73
C ALA A 10 -0.28 -0.86 12.42
N LEU A 11 -0.96 -0.18 11.49
CA LEU A 11 -2.29 -0.58 11.03
C LEU A 11 -2.27 -2.00 10.42
N TYR A 12 -1.25 -2.31 9.64
CA TYR A 12 -1.05 -3.65 9.08
C TYR A 12 -0.73 -4.69 10.16
N MET A 13 0.26 -4.40 11.02
CA MET A 13 0.76 -5.38 11.97
C MET A 13 -0.17 -5.58 13.16
N GLU A 14 -0.66 -4.51 13.79
CA GLU A 14 -1.58 -4.63 14.92
C GLU A 14 -3.01 -4.90 14.44
N GLY A 15 -3.45 -4.17 13.41
CA GLY A 15 -4.84 -4.24 12.95
C GLY A 15 -5.15 -5.53 12.21
N ILE A 16 -4.37 -5.84 11.17
CA ILE A 16 -4.66 -6.96 10.28
C ILE A 16 -4.00 -8.23 10.80
N ARG A 17 -2.66 -8.25 10.90
CA ARG A 17 -1.91 -9.46 11.29
C ARG A 17 -2.33 -9.93 12.69
N ASP A 18 -2.24 -9.06 13.70
CA ASP A 18 -2.58 -9.41 15.09
C ASP A 18 -4.10 -9.40 15.37
N GLY A 19 -4.93 -8.95 14.41
CA GLY A 19 -6.38 -8.98 14.49
C GLY A 19 -7.02 -7.92 15.40
N LYS A 20 -6.28 -6.89 15.80
CA LYS A 20 -6.78 -5.77 16.64
C LYS A 20 -7.30 -4.62 15.78
N PHE A 21 -8.09 -4.96 14.76
CA PHE A 21 -8.50 -4.03 13.70
C PHE A 21 -9.34 -2.87 14.22
N VAL A 22 -10.14 -3.06 15.28
CA VAL A 22 -10.94 -1.99 15.90
C VAL A 22 -10.04 -1.00 16.64
N GLU A 23 -9.09 -1.48 17.44
CA GLU A 23 -8.16 -0.62 18.17
C GLU A 23 -7.22 0.11 17.22
N ALA A 24 -6.69 -0.60 16.21
CA ALA A 24 -5.76 -0.05 15.25
C ALA A 24 -6.39 1.05 14.40
N ILE A 25 -7.60 0.85 13.84
CA ILE A 25 -8.23 1.89 13.01
C ILE A 25 -8.61 3.13 13.84
N ASN A 26 -9.04 2.95 15.08
CA ASN A 26 -9.35 4.08 15.96
C ASN A 26 -8.11 4.86 16.38
N ARG A 27 -6.96 4.20 16.45
CA ARG A 27 -5.68 4.81 16.83
C ARG A 27 -4.97 5.49 15.67
N TYR A 28 -4.92 4.83 14.52
CA TYR A 28 -4.03 5.22 13.42
C TYR A 28 -4.75 5.95 12.28
N ALA A 29 -6.08 5.87 12.17
CA ALA A 29 -6.84 6.69 11.22
C ALA A 29 -7.36 7.99 11.86
N GLY A 30 -7.31 9.09 11.11
CA GLY A 30 -7.84 10.39 11.53
C GLY A 30 -9.37 10.43 11.45
N ASP A 31 -9.96 11.57 11.81
CA ASP A 31 -11.43 11.71 11.91
C ASP A 31 -12.14 11.53 10.56
N ARG A 32 -11.50 12.01 9.49
CA ARG A 32 -11.87 11.70 8.11
C ARG A 32 -11.06 10.48 7.70
N TYR A 33 -11.69 9.37 7.31
CA TYR A 33 -11.01 8.22 6.71
C TYR A 33 -11.78 7.78 5.47
N VAL A 34 -11.37 8.28 4.31
CA VAL A 34 -11.96 7.94 3.02
C VAL A 34 -11.30 6.68 2.46
N GLN A 35 -12.09 5.69 2.08
CA GLN A 35 -11.62 4.38 1.64
C GLN A 35 -12.02 4.11 0.19
N HIS A 36 -11.03 3.77 -0.64
CA HIS A 36 -11.22 3.49 -2.07
C HIS A 36 -11.03 2.02 -2.44
N SER A 37 -10.62 1.17 -1.50
CA SER A 37 -10.47 -0.28 -1.68
C SER A 37 -11.79 -0.90 -2.14
N THR A 38 -11.74 -1.60 -3.28
CA THR A 38 -12.94 -2.12 -3.96
C THR A 38 -13.88 -2.96 -3.07
N PRO A 39 -13.39 -3.86 -2.19
CA PRO A 39 -14.27 -4.67 -1.35
C PRO A 39 -14.69 -3.99 -0.03
N VAL A 40 -14.14 -2.82 0.31
CA VAL A 40 -14.33 -2.18 1.61
C VAL A 40 -15.24 -0.97 1.46
N ARG A 41 -16.32 -0.93 2.23
CA ARG A 41 -17.18 0.27 2.30
C ARG A 41 -16.40 1.45 2.87
N ASP A 42 -16.74 2.66 2.43
CA ASP A 42 -16.16 3.90 2.93
C ASP A 42 -16.26 4.06 4.47
N GLY A 43 -15.30 4.75 5.08
CA GLY A 43 -15.24 5.07 6.50
C GLY A 43 -14.58 4.02 7.41
N LYS A 44 -14.29 4.40 8.66
CA LYS A 44 -13.73 3.50 9.69
C LYS A 44 -14.66 2.33 9.97
N GLU A 45 -15.97 2.56 9.93
CA GLU A 45 -16.97 1.52 10.15
C GLU A 45 -16.94 0.48 9.04
N GLY A 46 -16.69 0.88 7.78
CA GLY A 46 -16.59 -0.05 6.67
C GLY A 46 -15.33 -0.92 6.76
N PHE A 47 -14.23 -0.33 7.21
CA PHE A 47 -13.02 -1.09 7.58
C PHE A 47 -13.31 -2.11 8.68
N ILE A 48 -13.95 -1.71 9.78
CA ILE A 48 -14.29 -2.60 10.91
C ILE A 48 -15.18 -3.76 10.45
N GLU A 49 -16.21 -3.45 9.66
CA GLU A 49 -17.16 -4.43 9.11
C GLU A 49 -16.46 -5.49 8.25
N PHE A 50 -15.59 -5.04 7.33
CA PHE A 50 -14.82 -5.94 6.48
C PHE A 50 -13.87 -6.83 7.29
N PHE A 51 -13.11 -6.23 8.21
CA PHE A 51 -12.09 -6.98 8.96
C PHE A 51 -12.69 -7.92 10.01
N ALA A 52 -13.89 -7.67 10.51
CA ALA A 52 -14.59 -8.57 11.43
C ALA A 52 -14.83 -9.97 10.84
N ASP A 53 -15.17 -10.06 9.55
CA ASP A 53 -15.31 -11.31 8.83
C ASP A 53 -13.95 -11.84 8.33
N PHE A 54 -13.09 -10.96 7.83
CA PHE A 54 -11.76 -11.34 7.34
C PHE A 54 -10.92 -12.09 8.37
N VAL A 55 -10.86 -11.62 9.62
CA VAL A 55 -10.05 -12.27 10.66
C VAL A 55 -10.62 -13.62 11.11
N GLN A 56 -11.94 -13.82 10.99
CA GLN A 56 -12.58 -15.10 11.29
C GLN A 56 -12.29 -16.14 10.20
N ARG A 57 -12.34 -15.73 8.93
CA ARG A 57 -12.03 -16.60 7.79
C ARG A 57 -10.54 -16.91 7.65
N ASN A 58 -9.69 -16.00 8.11
CA ASN A 58 -8.24 -16.14 8.01
C ASN A 58 -7.63 -16.11 9.42
N PRO A 59 -7.76 -17.18 10.22
CA PRO A 59 -7.22 -17.20 11.59
C PRO A 59 -5.69 -17.12 11.66
N ASP A 60 -4.99 -17.59 10.63
CA ASP A 60 -3.54 -17.47 10.48
C ASP A 60 -3.22 -16.46 9.38
N ARG A 61 -2.45 -15.44 9.74
CA ARG A 61 -2.17 -14.27 8.89
C ARG A 61 -0.72 -13.90 9.10
N ASP A 62 0.13 -14.22 8.14
CA ASP A 62 1.50 -13.72 8.09
C ASP A 62 1.56 -12.56 7.10
N ILE A 63 2.14 -11.44 7.53
CA ILE A 63 2.23 -10.24 6.71
C ILE A 63 3.67 -9.73 6.77
N GLU A 64 4.25 -9.59 5.60
CA GLU A 64 5.56 -8.99 5.40
C GLU A 64 5.40 -7.64 4.70
N ILE A 65 5.83 -6.56 5.35
CA ILE A 65 5.97 -5.25 4.69
C ILE A 65 7.29 -5.26 3.92
N ILE A 66 7.22 -5.45 2.61
CA ILE A 66 8.38 -5.57 1.71
C ILE A 66 9.13 -4.24 1.63
N ARG A 67 8.39 -3.14 1.48
CA ARG A 67 8.94 -1.79 1.38
C ARG A 67 7.88 -0.77 1.76
N GLY A 68 8.32 0.40 2.20
CA GLY A 68 7.41 1.50 2.51
C GLY A 68 8.15 2.82 2.63
N PHE A 69 7.53 3.89 2.14
CA PHE A 69 8.16 5.20 1.99
C PHE A 69 7.21 6.32 2.39
N GLU A 70 7.77 7.44 2.83
CA GLU A 70 7.04 8.68 3.05
C GLU A 70 7.45 9.71 2.00
N ASP A 71 6.47 10.43 1.46
CA ASP A 71 6.68 11.59 0.61
C ASP A 71 5.73 12.72 1.03
N GLY A 72 6.25 13.64 1.84
CA GLY A 72 5.46 14.67 2.49
C GLY A 72 4.39 14.07 3.40
N ARG A 73 3.12 14.21 2.99
CA ARG A 73 1.96 13.68 3.72
C ARG A 73 1.49 12.31 3.24
N TYR A 74 2.06 11.81 2.14
CA TYR A 74 1.69 10.52 1.60
C TYR A 74 2.59 9.41 2.14
N VAL A 75 1.99 8.24 2.37
CA VAL A 75 2.71 7.02 2.72
C VAL A 75 2.41 5.97 1.67
N PHE A 76 3.45 5.30 1.19
CA PHE A 76 3.32 4.11 0.36
C PHE A 76 3.71 2.87 1.18
N LEU A 77 2.94 1.79 1.06
CA LEU A 77 3.31 0.46 1.54
C LEU A 77 3.20 -0.56 0.42
N HIS A 78 4.09 -1.54 0.44
CA HIS A 78 3.99 -2.74 -0.38
C HIS A 78 4.14 -3.96 0.52
N ALA A 79 3.14 -4.82 0.54
CA ALA A 79 3.05 -5.94 1.46
C ALA A 79 2.78 -7.26 0.74
N LEU A 80 3.33 -8.33 1.30
CA LEU A 80 2.97 -9.71 0.97
C LEU A 80 2.19 -10.29 2.15
N GLN A 81 0.99 -10.77 1.87
CA GLN A 81 0.10 -11.38 2.86
C GLN A 81 -0.01 -12.88 2.54
N THR A 82 0.36 -13.73 3.49
CA THR A 82 0.22 -15.19 3.42
C THR A 82 -0.83 -15.61 4.45
N LEU A 83 -1.94 -16.15 3.98
CA LEU A 83 -3.10 -16.48 4.83
C LEU A 83 -3.24 -18.00 4.97
N ASN A 84 -3.66 -18.45 6.16
CA ASN A 84 -3.97 -19.85 6.47
C ASN A 84 -2.86 -20.83 6.06
N GLY A 85 -1.63 -20.59 6.50
CA GLY A 85 -0.49 -21.44 6.13
C GLY A 85 -0.15 -21.47 4.64
N GLY A 86 -0.59 -20.47 3.86
CA GLY A 86 -0.29 -20.36 2.43
C GLY A 86 -1.39 -20.82 1.48
N GLU A 87 -2.59 -21.10 1.98
CA GLU A 87 -3.77 -21.39 1.13
C GLU A 87 -4.10 -20.25 0.17
N SER A 88 -3.83 -19.01 0.58
CA SER A 88 -3.86 -17.85 -0.32
C SER A 88 -2.74 -16.88 0.00
N ARG A 89 -2.24 -16.23 -1.05
CA ARG A 89 -1.18 -15.23 -0.96
C ARG A 89 -1.55 -14.01 -1.80
N TRP A 90 -1.35 -12.83 -1.24
CA TRP A 90 -1.72 -11.57 -1.87
C TRP A 90 -0.59 -10.56 -1.78
N VAL A 91 -0.34 -9.86 -2.88
CA VAL A 91 0.54 -8.70 -2.93
C VAL A 91 -0.32 -7.45 -2.98
N THR A 92 -0.07 -6.52 -2.06
CA THR A 92 -0.81 -5.27 -1.96
C THR A 92 0.12 -4.08 -2.03
N ALA A 93 -0.30 -3.07 -2.80
CA ALA A 93 0.35 -1.76 -2.84
C ALA A 93 -0.67 -0.72 -2.37
N ASP A 94 -0.35 -0.03 -1.28
CA ASP A 94 -1.23 0.92 -0.63
C ASP A 94 -0.64 2.32 -0.69
N ILE A 95 -1.51 3.30 -0.86
CA ILE A 95 -1.20 4.72 -0.72
C ILE A 95 -2.13 5.29 0.33
N PHE A 96 -1.57 5.97 1.32
CA PHE A 96 -2.31 6.70 2.33
C PHE A 96 -2.03 8.19 2.20
N ASP A 97 -3.09 9.01 2.24
CA ASP A 97 -2.95 10.41 2.66
C ASP A 97 -3.00 10.48 4.19
N THR A 98 -2.20 11.35 4.80
CA THR A 98 -2.14 11.53 6.24
C THR A 98 -2.41 12.97 6.68
N ASP A 99 -2.80 13.13 7.94
CA ASP A 99 -2.91 14.44 8.60
C ASP A 99 -1.57 14.89 9.23
N ASP A 100 -1.60 16.03 9.92
CA ASP A 100 -0.42 16.60 10.58
C ASP A 100 0.09 15.76 11.77
N GLU A 101 -0.80 14.96 12.39
CA GLU A 101 -0.47 14.01 13.45
C GLU A 101 0.05 12.67 12.88
N GLY A 102 0.04 12.54 11.55
CA GLY A 102 0.46 11.35 10.82
C GLY A 102 -0.54 10.21 10.84
N ARG A 103 -1.80 10.50 11.12
CA ARG A 103 -2.90 9.53 11.03
C ARG A 103 -3.41 9.46 9.60
N MET A 104 -3.81 8.27 9.16
CA MET A 104 -4.30 8.06 7.79
C MET A 104 -5.71 8.63 7.65
N ILE A 105 -5.93 9.44 6.61
CA ILE A 105 -7.22 10.08 6.35
C ILE A 105 -7.85 9.73 5.01
N GLU A 106 -7.09 9.09 4.14
CA GLU A 106 -7.55 8.57 2.85
C GLU A 106 -6.68 7.39 2.45
N HIS A 107 -7.27 6.38 1.82
CA HIS A 107 -6.60 5.13 1.47
C HIS A 107 -7.00 4.63 0.09
N TRP A 108 -5.98 4.32 -0.73
CA TRP A 108 -6.11 3.62 -2.00
C TRP A 108 -5.23 2.37 -1.97
N ASP A 109 -5.73 1.29 -2.59
CA ASP A 109 -4.94 0.08 -2.76
C ASP A 109 -5.05 -0.49 -4.19
N ILE A 110 -4.10 -1.36 -4.49
CA ILE A 110 -4.20 -2.35 -5.55
C ILE A 110 -3.82 -3.68 -4.92
N ILE A 111 -4.65 -4.70 -5.18
CA ILE A 111 -4.51 -6.04 -4.63
C ILE A 111 -4.39 -7.04 -5.78
N GLN A 112 -3.39 -7.89 -5.73
CA GLN A 112 -3.18 -8.96 -6.71
C GLN A 112 -2.85 -10.27 -6.02
N GLU A 113 -3.36 -11.40 -6.53
CA GLU A 113 -2.94 -12.72 -6.08
C GLU A 113 -1.44 -12.90 -6.36
N ALA A 114 -0.71 -13.47 -5.40
CA ALA A 114 0.70 -13.76 -5.58
C ALA A 114 0.88 -14.99 -6.47
N VAL A 115 1.75 -14.88 -7.47
CA VAL A 115 2.08 -15.99 -8.38
C VAL A 115 3.53 -16.43 -8.19
N ASP A 116 3.78 -17.72 -8.40
CA ASP A 116 5.14 -18.27 -8.28
C ASP A 116 6.01 -17.96 -9.51
N GLU A 117 5.39 -17.73 -10.67
CA GLU A 117 6.07 -17.48 -11.93
C GLU A 117 5.50 -16.23 -12.62
N THR A 118 6.38 -15.34 -13.06
CA THR A 118 6.02 -14.21 -13.94
C THR A 118 6.75 -14.32 -15.28
N VAL A 119 6.19 -13.70 -16.32
CA VAL A 119 6.79 -13.68 -17.67
C VAL A 119 8.20 -13.07 -17.65
N SER A 120 8.45 -12.13 -16.75
CA SER A 120 9.74 -11.44 -16.62
C SER A 120 10.82 -12.28 -15.94
N GLY A 121 10.45 -13.38 -15.26
CA GLY A 121 11.35 -14.14 -14.38
C GLY A 121 11.60 -13.49 -13.02
N HIS A 122 11.07 -12.29 -12.77
CA HIS A 122 11.11 -11.60 -11.48
C HIS A 122 9.89 -11.95 -10.62
N THR A 123 10.04 -11.87 -9.30
CA THR A 123 8.87 -11.99 -8.40
C THR A 123 8.12 -10.66 -8.33
N GLN A 124 6.86 -10.66 -7.87
CA GLN A 124 6.11 -9.42 -7.65
C GLN A 124 6.72 -8.52 -6.56
N VAL A 125 7.61 -9.05 -5.72
CA VAL A 125 8.16 -8.37 -4.54
C VAL A 125 9.67 -8.17 -4.57
N ASP A 126 10.37 -8.68 -5.59
CA ASP A 126 11.83 -8.54 -5.69
C ASP A 126 12.27 -7.09 -6.01
N GLY A 127 13.58 -6.89 -6.12
CA GLY A 127 14.18 -5.58 -6.34
C GLY A 127 14.43 -4.78 -5.05
N PRO A 128 14.91 -3.53 -5.18
CA PRO A 128 15.26 -2.70 -4.04
C PRO A 128 14.09 -2.48 -3.07
N THR A 129 14.36 -2.59 -1.77
CA THR A 129 13.36 -2.34 -0.71
C THR A 129 13.54 -0.99 -0.04
N GLU A 130 14.68 -0.34 -0.26
CA GLU A 130 15.03 0.97 0.28
C GLU A 130 15.31 1.96 -0.87
N PRO A 131 14.89 3.22 -0.75
CA PRO A 131 15.15 4.22 -1.76
C PRO A 131 16.63 4.64 -1.70
N THR A 132 17.23 4.82 -2.87
CA THR A 132 18.57 5.41 -3.03
C THR A 132 18.45 6.73 -3.81
N ASP A 133 19.56 7.46 -3.95
CA ASP A 133 19.63 8.70 -4.74
C ASP A 133 18.56 9.75 -4.33
N LEU A 134 18.36 9.96 -3.02
CA LEU A 134 17.35 10.88 -2.48
C LEU A 134 17.56 12.33 -2.95
N GLU A 135 18.76 12.70 -3.34
CA GLU A 135 19.05 14.00 -3.95
C GLU A 135 18.37 14.20 -5.32
N LYS A 136 17.94 13.11 -5.98
CA LYS A 136 17.24 13.14 -7.28
C LYS A 136 15.72 13.05 -7.16
N THR A 137 15.15 13.03 -5.95
CA THR A 137 13.71 12.83 -5.75
C THR A 137 12.84 13.73 -6.64
N GLU A 138 13.13 15.03 -6.67
CA GLU A 138 12.33 15.99 -7.44
C GLU A 138 12.53 15.82 -8.97
N GLU A 139 13.74 15.49 -9.40
CA GLU A 139 14.02 15.19 -10.81
C GLU A 139 13.28 13.91 -11.26
N ASN A 140 13.34 12.86 -10.46
CA ASN A 140 12.68 11.58 -10.72
C ASN A 140 11.16 11.72 -10.75
N LYS A 141 10.57 12.45 -9.80
CA LYS A 141 9.13 12.76 -9.81
C LYS A 141 8.73 13.50 -11.08
N ALA A 142 9.51 14.50 -11.49
CA ALA A 142 9.23 15.24 -12.72
C ALA A 142 9.33 14.33 -13.96
N LEU A 143 10.30 13.41 -13.99
CA LEU A 143 10.43 12.42 -15.07
C LEU A 143 9.22 11.49 -15.14
N VAL A 144 8.82 10.88 -14.02
CA VAL A 144 7.67 9.96 -13.94
C VAL A 144 6.35 10.66 -14.25
N SER A 145 6.16 11.89 -13.77
CA SER A 145 4.97 12.69 -14.05
C SER A 145 4.82 13.01 -15.55
N ARG A 146 5.93 13.35 -16.21
CA ARG A 146 5.94 13.55 -17.67
C ARG A 146 5.62 12.26 -18.42
N PHE A 147 6.21 11.13 -18.02
CA PHE A 147 5.89 9.83 -18.62
C PHE A 147 4.40 9.51 -18.50
N ALA A 148 3.84 9.62 -17.29
CA ALA A 148 2.43 9.36 -17.04
C ALA A 148 1.53 10.25 -17.90
N THR A 149 1.87 11.54 -18.02
CA THR A 149 1.09 12.50 -18.80
C THR A 149 1.18 12.23 -20.30
N ASP A 150 2.39 12.15 -20.85
CA ASP A 150 2.61 11.98 -22.29
C ASP A 150 2.11 10.62 -22.78
N VAL A 151 2.49 9.54 -22.08
CA VAL A 151 2.27 8.18 -22.56
C VAL A 151 0.95 7.61 -22.07
N LEU A 152 0.68 7.64 -20.76
CA LEU A 152 -0.48 6.95 -20.18
C LEU A 152 -1.78 7.74 -20.34
N VAL A 153 -1.74 9.06 -20.13
CA VAL A 153 -2.93 9.93 -20.23
C VAL A 153 -3.16 10.37 -21.68
N ASN A 154 -2.14 10.84 -22.39
CA ASN A 154 -2.27 11.37 -23.74
C ASN A 154 -2.05 10.32 -24.85
N GLY A 155 -1.68 9.09 -24.51
CA GLY A 155 -1.54 7.98 -25.47
C GLY A 155 -0.37 8.12 -26.46
N GLN A 156 0.63 8.94 -26.17
CA GLN A 156 1.79 9.19 -27.06
C GLN A 156 2.82 8.06 -26.90
N ILE A 157 2.45 6.85 -27.30
CA ILE A 157 3.26 5.62 -27.10
C ILE A 157 4.63 5.71 -27.79
N ASP A 158 4.72 6.47 -28.89
CA ASP A 158 5.98 6.75 -29.61
C ASP A 158 7.03 7.47 -28.73
N LYS A 159 6.59 8.17 -27.67
CA LYS A 159 7.49 8.82 -26.70
C LYS A 159 7.98 7.93 -25.58
N SER A 160 7.51 6.68 -25.46
CA SER A 160 7.88 5.78 -24.35
C SER A 160 9.39 5.60 -24.21
N THR A 161 10.12 5.59 -25.33
CA THR A 161 11.58 5.43 -25.35
C THR A 161 12.36 6.64 -24.85
N ASN A 162 11.71 7.79 -24.62
CA ASN A 162 12.36 8.96 -24.02
C ASN A 162 12.55 8.83 -22.50
N TYR A 163 12.00 7.77 -21.89
CA TYR A 163 11.95 7.56 -20.44
C TYR A 163 12.68 6.29 -19.97
N ILE A 164 13.42 5.64 -20.86
CA ILE A 164 14.22 4.42 -20.61
C ILE A 164 15.68 4.63 -20.96
#